data_AF-A0A0C2V037-F1
#
_entry.id   AF-A0A0C2V037-F1
#
_cell.length_a   1.000
_cell.length_b   1.000
_cell.length_c   1.000
_cell.angle_alpha   90.00
_cell.angle_beta   90.00
_cell.angle_gamma   90.00
#
_symmetry.space_group_name_H-M   'P 1'
#
loop_
_entity.id
_entity.type
_entity.pdbx_description
1 polymer ?
#
loop_
_entity_poly.entity_id
_entity_poly.type
_entity_poly.pdbx_seq_one_letter_code
_entity_poly.pdbx_strand_id
1 'polypeptide(L)'
;MQKDFSIKFWNILGVKRRVHHVKDIFEKKDNSERKTKKRDKRADERQFNKFKNNDVSIGIEAFFINHHLDENNFYLLCGELFKEKDEKFYFYRTQLLNILHNYKFFTQLQFSVDYFINLFAFQIAFIMEYMTYYNLPTAHFNTALEEKNIWSFIQLLGDKTKDIIAKTTQNYNEMFNRIHYKIDEEYIKDTTLKKDFSNWKNGKSLPELVKIMALTITYKKELKIDSNKMAAYFFQFMIIRALLEFKNEHVSVEVSDIFVQRYQLFKEQLHSIFQLEDNPIDKIKELQVRYAMDLESFHTLKLNPFTDGFSHLATLLKLFIESNPDKENENRLEKLFTSLNVKQFVDFFDNEQYSDLLDNLQEYDGNNDILLFSPFISIIQVITAYKIGERRLILQYEKSFNKSCGGLFFFYKESHLNLKKDLIQQIQLQNTFSQCLNIFLMHFKNIQR
;
A
#
# COMPACT_ATOMS: atom_id res chain seq x y z
N MET A 1 -11.73 -18.75 -6.65
CA MET A 1 -11.22 -17.72 -7.59
C MET A 1 -10.55 -16.65 -6.74
N GLN A 2 -9.22 -16.53 -6.78
CA GLN A 2 -8.49 -15.57 -5.94
C GLN A 2 -8.86 -14.13 -6.34
N LYS A 3 -9.25 -13.31 -5.36
CA LYS A 3 -9.58 -11.89 -5.56
C LYS A 3 -8.28 -11.07 -5.60
N ASP A 4 -8.15 -10.22 -6.60
CA ASP A 4 -7.09 -9.21 -6.76
C ASP A 4 -7.11 -8.18 -5.61
N PHE A 5 -5.93 -7.73 -5.16
CA PHE A 5 -5.73 -6.74 -4.11
C PHE A 5 -6.63 -5.52 -4.24
N SER A 6 -6.71 -4.90 -5.42
CA SER A 6 -7.54 -3.70 -5.62
C SER A 6 -9.01 -4.01 -5.33
N ILE A 7 -9.49 -5.18 -5.77
CA ILE A 7 -10.84 -5.64 -5.45
C ILE A 7 -11.01 -5.84 -3.93
N LYS A 8 -10.02 -6.38 -3.22
CA LYS A 8 -10.10 -6.54 -1.76
C LYS A 8 -10.15 -5.20 -1.04
N PHE A 9 -9.23 -4.28 -1.36
CA PHE A 9 -9.18 -2.94 -0.80
C PHE A 9 -10.52 -2.21 -0.98
N TRP A 10 -11.01 -2.13 -2.22
CA TRP A 10 -12.26 -1.46 -2.54
C TRP A 10 -13.48 -2.18 -1.95
N ASN A 11 -13.48 -3.51 -1.86
CA ASN A 11 -14.55 -4.27 -1.19
C ASN A 11 -14.65 -3.93 0.30
N ILE A 12 -13.50 -3.82 1.01
CA ILE A 12 -13.45 -3.43 2.43
C ILE A 12 -14.02 -2.03 2.67
N LEU A 13 -13.98 -1.16 1.65
CA LEU A 13 -14.62 0.16 1.68
C LEU A 13 -16.06 0.16 1.14
N GLY A 14 -16.56 -0.97 0.64
CA GLY A 14 -17.94 -1.12 0.16
C GLY A 14 -18.14 -0.86 -1.32
N VAL A 15 -17.12 -1.05 -2.13
CA VAL A 15 -17.19 -1.04 -3.59
C VAL A 15 -16.97 -2.47 -4.08
N LYS A 16 -18.05 -3.17 -4.43
CA LYS A 16 -18.05 -4.62 -4.75
C LYS A 16 -17.46 -4.98 -6.11
N ARG A 17 -16.63 -4.12 -6.68
CA ARG A 17 -16.12 -4.19 -8.05
C ARG A 17 -14.73 -3.60 -8.12
N ARG A 18 -14.03 -3.93 -9.20
CA ARG A 18 -12.73 -3.34 -9.49
C ARG A 18 -12.87 -1.86 -9.83
N VAL A 19 -11.97 -1.05 -9.29
CA VAL A 19 -11.87 0.39 -9.54
C VAL A 19 -10.59 0.64 -10.32
N HIS A 20 -10.70 1.10 -11.57
CA HIS A 20 -9.56 1.58 -12.35
C HIS A 20 -9.48 3.11 -12.28
N HIS A 21 -10.64 3.75 -12.21
CA HIS A 21 -10.79 5.19 -12.08
C HIS A 21 -11.90 5.51 -11.07
N VAL A 22 -11.85 6.69 -10.46
CA VAL A 22 -12.87 7.20 -9.52
C VAL A 22 -14.31 6.98 -10.01
N LYS A 23 -14.60 7.18 -11.30
CA LYS A 23 -15.94 6.95 -11.89
C LYS A 23 -16.48 5.53 -11.70
N ASP A 24 -15.59 4.52 -11.66
CA ASP A 24 -15.97 3.13 -11.45
C ASP A 24 -16.57 2.92 -10.06
N ILE A 25 -16.39 3.84 -9.10
CA ILE A 25 -17.04 3.80 -7.78
C ILE A 25 -18.54 4.11 -7.90
N PHE A 26 -18.95 4.91 -8.88
CA PHE A 26 -20.33 5.41 -9.01
C PHE A 26 -21.17 4.65 -10.04
N GLU A 27 -20.57 4.15 -11.13
CA GLU A 27 -21.28 3.50 -12.23
C GLU A 27 -21.48 1.98 -12.00
N LYS A 28 -22.73 1.48 -11.88
CA LYS A 28 -22.98 0.05 -12.07
C LYS A 28 -22.69 -0.32 -13.52
N LYS A 29 -21.76 -1.25 -13.75
CA LYS A 29 -21.56 -1.84 -15.08
C LYS A 29 -22.87 -2.50 -15.49
N ASP A 30 -23.55 -1.85 -16.41
CA ASP A 30 -24.72 -2.41 -17.05
C ASP A 30 -24.28 -3.65 -17.83
N ASN A 31 -24.91 -4.81 -17.60
CA ASN A 31 -24.55 -6.04 -18.32
C ASN A 31 -24.78 -5.90 -19.85
N SER A 32 -25.51 -4.87 -20.27
CA SER A 32 -25.76 -4.45 -21.65
C SER A 32 -24.56 -3.74 -22.31
N GLU A 33 -23.71 -3.03 -21.56
CA GLU A 33 -22.53 -2.31 -22.10
C GLU A 33 -21.37 -3.24 -22.49
N ARG A 34 -21.42 -4.53 -22.11
CA ARG A 34 -20.49 -5.54 -22.67
C ARG A 34 -20.59 -5.66 -24.20
N LYS A 35 -21.68 -5.18 -24.82
CA LYS A 35 -21.90 -5.29 -26.27
C LYS A 35 -21.60 -4.02 -27.08
N THR A 36 -21.53 -2.84 -26.47
CA THR A 36 -21.59 -1.57 -27.25
C THR A 36 -20.41 -0.61 -27.10
N LYS A 37 -19.52 -0.78 -26.13
CA LYS A 37 -18.23 -0.06 -26.13
C LYS A 37 -17.12 -1.03 -26.48
N LYS A 38 -16.47 -0.80 -27.63
CA LYS A 38 -15.10 -1.28 -27.89
C LYS A 38 -14.17 -0.61 -26.86
N ARG A 39 -14.25 -1.01 -25.58
CA ARG A 39 -13.08 -0.90 -24.69
C ARG A 39 -12.01 -1.75 -25.37
N ASP A 40 -10.88 -1.13 -25.65
CA ASP A 40 -9.78 -1.78 -26.35
C ASP A 40 -9.35 -3.00 -25.53
N LYS A 41 -9.79 -4.19 -25.96
CA LYS A 41 -9.53 -5.45 -25.27
C LYS A 41 -8.05 -5.63 -24.99
N ARG A 42 -7.17 -5.08 -25.84
CA ARG A 42 -5.71 -5.13 -25.64
C ARG A 42 -5.21 -4.16 -24.57
N ALA A 43 -5.83 -2.99 -24.41
CA ALA A 43 -5.51 -2.06 -23.33
C ALA A 43 -6.04 -2.57 -21.98
N ASP A 44 -7.27 -3.09 -21.99
CA ASP A 44 -7.85 -3.77 -20.84
C ASP A 44 -7.08 -5.06 -20.52
N GLU A 45 -6.55 -5.82 -21.49
CA GLU A 45 -5.70 -7.01 -21.25
C GLU A 45 -4.29 -6.66 -20.75
N ARG A 46 -3.69 -5.56 -21.22
CA ARG A 46 -2.42 -5.03 -20.69
C ARG A 46 -2.58 -4.50 -19.26
N GLN A 47 -3.70 -3.83 -18.97
CA GLN A 47 -4.08 -3.52 -17.59
C GLN A 47 -4.42 -4.81 -16.83
N PHE A 48 -5.13 -5.77 -17.41
CA PHE A 48 -5.53 -7.02 -16.76
C PHE A 48 -4.35 -7.88 -16.32
N ASN A 49 -3.28 -7.95 -17.13
CA ASN A 49 -2.05 -8.69 -16.79
C ASN A 49 -1.21 -8.02 -15.70
N LYS A 50 -1.34 -6.69 -15.49
CA LYS A 50 -0.73 -6.00 -14.33
C LYS A 50 -1.40 -6.34 -12.99
N PHE A 51 -2.68 -6.77 -13.02
CA PHE A 51 -3.53 -6.94 -11.82
C PHE A 51 -3.90 -8.41 -11.52
N LYS A 52 -3.47 -9.36 -12.36
CA LYS A 52 -3.82 -10.79 -12.21
C LYS A 52 -2.96 -11.56 -11.20
N ASN A 53 -2.22 -10.84 -10.36
CA ASN A 53 -1.20 -11.43 -9.53
C ASN A 53 -1.77 -11.60 -8.11
N ASN A 54 -1.61 -12.79 -7.55
CA ASN A 54 -1.98 -13.12 -6.18
C ASN A 54 -1.31 -12.12 -5.22
N ASP A 55 -2.00 -11.63 -4.19
CA ASP A 55 -1.43 -10.72 -3.19
C ASP A 55 -0.15 -11.28 -2.56
N VAL A 56 0.04 -12.60 -2.55
CA VAL A 56 1.27 -13.24 -2.08
C VAL A 56 2.35 -13.30 -3.16
N SER A 57 1.99 -13.32 -4.45
CA SER A 57 2.92 -13.43 -5.60
C SER A 57 3.20 -12.12 -6.34
N ILE A 58 2.45 -11.04 -6.05
CA ILE A 58 2.76 -9.68 -6.53
C ILE A 58 4.11 -9.28 -5.95
N GLY A 59 5.09 -9.01 -6.81
CA GLY A 59 6.35 -8.37 -6.41
C GLY A 59 6.10 -6.98 -5.82
N ILE A 60 6.94 -6.55 -4.88
CA ILE A 60 6.79 -5.29 -4.14
C ILE A 60 6.59 -4.08 -5.06
N GLU A 61 7.33 -4.01 -6.17
CA GLU A 61 7.20 -2.93 -7.15
C GLU A 61 5.80 -2.84 -7.78
N ALA A 62 5.27 -3.97 -8.28
CA ALA A 62 3.92 -4.01 -8.83
C ALA A 62 2.86 -3.72 -7.78
N PHE A 63 3.11 -4.09 -6.52
CA PHE A 63 2.25 -3.68 -5.40
C PHE A 63 2.28 -2.17 -5.21
N PHE A 64 3.45 -1.55 -5.18
CA PHE A 64 3.58 -0.09 -5.05
C PHE A 64 2.87 0.65 -6.16
N ILE A 65 3.05 0.23 -7.41
CA ILE A 65 2.38 0.86 -8.56
C ILE A 65 0.85 0.74 -8.42
N ASN A 66 0.33 -0.44 -8.11
CA ASN A 66 -1.10 -0.65 -7.96
C ASN A 66 -1.67 0.08 -6.73
N HIS A 67 -0.93 0.09 -5.64
CA HIS A 67 -1.27 0.84 -4.43
C HIS A 67 -1.35 2.33 -4.73
N HIS A 68 -0.35 2.89 -5.42
CA HIS A 68 -0.35 4.31 -5.76
C HIS A 68 -1.53 4.68 -6.66
N LEU A 69 -2.00 3.75 -7.52
CA LEU A 69 -3.24 3.95 -8.28
C LEU A 69 -4.48 3.96 -7.38
N ASP A 70 -4.61 3.01 -6.45
CA ASP A 70 -5.72 2.95 -5.49
C ASP A 70 -5.73 4.18 -4.56
N GLU A 71 -4.55 4.59 -4.07
CA GLU A 71 -4.32 5.81 -3.31
C GLU A 71 -4.75 7.05 -4.11
N ASN A 72 -4.27 7.21 -5.34
CA ASN A 72 -4.61 8.36 -6.17
C ASN A 72 -6.12 8.41 -6.44
N ASN A 73 -6.75 7.27 -6.69
CA ASN A 73 -8.21 7.20 -6.84
C ASN A 73 -8.92 7.58 -5.53
N PHE A 74 -8.43 7.13 -4.38
CA PHE A 74 -8.98 7.50 -3.08
C PHE A 74 -8.77 8.99 -2.75
N TYR A 75 -7.62 9.55 -3.12
CA TYR A 75 -7.31 10.98 -3.03
C TYR A 75 -8.28 11.81 -3.86
N LEU A 76 -8.44 11.45 -5.14
CA LEU A 76 -9.33 12.14 -6.06
C LEU A 76 -10.78 12.04 -5.58
N LEU A 77 -11.24 10.85 -5.17
CA LEU A 77 -12.56 10.66 -4.58
C LEU A 77 -12.80 11.61 -3.40
N CYS A 78 -11.83 11.70 -2.50
CA CYS A 78 -11.94 12.57 -1.35
C CYS A 78 -11.90 14.05 -1.74
N GLY A 79 -11.09 14.45 -2.72
CA GLY A 79 -11.07 15.82 -3.25
C GLY A 79 -12.41 16.27 -3.85
N GLU A 80 -13.14 15.34 -4.47
CA GLU A 80 -14.52 15.60 -4.96
C GLU A 80 -15.50 15.83 -3.79
N LEU A 81 -15.30 15.17 -2.65
CA LEU A 81 -16.18 15.26 -1.48
C LEU A 81 -15.83 16.44 -0.55
N PHE A 82 -14.53 16.67 -0.37
CA PHE A 82 -13.90 17.66 0.49
C PHE A 82 -13.11 18.63 -0.38
N LYS A 83 -13.71 19.78 -0.70
CA LYS A 83 -13.10 20.83 -1.55
C LYS A 83 -11.88 21.53 -0.89
N GLU A 84 -11.51 21.13 0.32
CA GLU A 84 -10.50 21.79 1.15
C GLU A 84 -9.33 20.84 1.42
N LYS A 85 -8.12 21.36 1.21
CA LYS A 85 -6.85 20.71 1.55
C LYS A 85 -6.57 20.86 3.04
N ASP A 86 -7.40 20.28 3.90
CA ASP A 86 -7.23 20.36 5.35
C ASP A 86 -6.18 19.35 5.84
N GLU A 87 -5.26 19.79 6.71
CA GLU A 87 -4.20 18.96 7.30
C GLU A 87 -4.74 17.72 8.02
N LYS A 88 -5.89 17.82 8.69
CA LYS A 88 -6.52 16.69 9.38
C LYS A 88 -7.00 15.65 8.38
N PHE A 89 -7.52 16.08 7.25
CA PHE A 89 -7.90 15.19 6.16
C PHE A 89 -6.68 14.42 5.62
N TYR A 90 -5.57 15.13 5.38
CA TYR A 90 -4.32 14.49 4.97
C TYR A 90 -3.86 13.46 6.01
N PHE A 91 -3.90 13.82 7.29
CA PHE A 91 -3.54 12.93 8.38
C PHE A 91 -4.38 11.63 8.37
N TYR A 92 -5.71 11.72 8.35
CA TYR A 92 -6.58 10.53 8.35
C TYR A 92 -6.34 9.61 7.15
N ARG A 93 -6.15 10.21 5.97
CA ARG A 93 -5.82 9.45 4.75
C ARG A 93 -4.49 8.73 4.91
N THR A 94 -3.44 9.43 5.33
CA THR A 94 -2.09 8.87 5.50
C THR A 94 -2.09 7.70 6.48
N GLN A 95 -2.77 7.81 7.63
CA GLN A 95 -2.81 6.70 8.59
C GLN A 95 -3.55 5.46 8.03
N LEU A 96 -4.61 5.64 7.23
CA LEU A 96 -5.26 4.52 6.54
C LEU A 96 -4.37 3.88 5.48
N LEU A 97 -3.59 4.67 4.75
CA LEU A 97 -2.63 4.17 3.76
C LEU A 97 -1.47 3.44 4.43
N ASN A 98 -1.02 3.92 5.60
CA ASN A 98 -0.02 3.23 6.43
C ASN A 98 -0.47 1.82 6.78
N ILE A 99 -1.73 1.60 7.18
CA ILE A 99 -2.28 0.25 7.38
C ILE A 99 -2.12 -0.61 6.12
N LEU A 100 -2.56 -0.07 4.99
CA LEU A 100 -2.63 -0.81 3.73
C LEU A 100 -1.25 -1.20 3.20
N HIS A 101 -0.28 -0.30 3.27
CA HIS A 101 1.09 -0.57 2.88
C HIS A 101 1.75 -1.59 3.80
N ASN A 102 1.69 -1.38 5.12
CA ASN A 102 2.33 -2.28 6.08
C ASN A 102 1.72 -3.68 6.03
N TYR A 103 0.40 -3.82 5.82
CA TYR A 103 -0.25 -5.11 5.65
C TYR A 103 0.41 -5.98 4.59
N LYS A 104 0.73 -5.41 3.42
CA LYS A 104 1.41 -6.14 2.35
C LYS A 104 2.82 -6.55 2.73
N PHE A 105 3.60 -5.62 3.30
CA PHE A 105 4.96 -5.90 3.72
C PHE A 105 5.00 -7.03 4.74
N PHE A 106 4.16 -6.93 5.77
CA PHE A 106 4.04 -7.94 6.81
C PHE A 106 3.60 -9.29 6.23
N THR A 107 2.69 -9.30 5.24
CA THR A 107 2.26 -10.52 4.56
C THR A 107 3.40 -11.17 3.77
N GLN A 108 4.18 -10.39 3.01
CA GLN A 108 5.30 -10.93 2.22
C GLN A 108 6.44 -11.44 3.10
N LEU A 109 6.66 -10.75 4.23
CA LEU A 109 7.62 -11.16 5.24
C LEU A 109 7.06 -12.21 6.20
N GLN A 110 5.83 -12.69 6.00
CA GLN A 110 5.19 -13.74 6.79
C GLN A 110 5.11 -13.44 8.30
N PHE A 111 4.92 -12.17 8.66
CA PHE A 111 4.80 -11.74 10.06
C PHE A 111 3.66 -12.48 10.78
N SER A 112 3.75 -12.60 12.09
CA SER A 112 2.69 -13.23 12.90
C SER A 112 1.42 -12.39 12.90
N VAL A 113 0.28 -13.04 13.20
CA VAL A 113 -1.04 -12.36 13.30
C VAL A 113 -1.00 -11.20 14.29
N ASP A 114 -0.22 -11.30 15.38
CA ASP A 114 -0.08 -10.24 16.38
C ASP A 114 0.45 -8.92 15.81
N TYR A 115 1.38 -8.96 14.85
CA TYR A 115 1.87 -7.75 14.19
C TYR A 115 0.77 -7.06 13.39
N PHE A 116 -0.09 -7.83 12.71
CA PHE A 116 -1.24 -7.28 12.02
C PHE A 116 -2.22 -6.65 13.02
N ILE A 117 -2.57 -7.36 14.10
CA ILE A 117 -3.48 -6.83 15.12
C ILE A 117 -2.92 -5.51 15.69
N ASN A 118 -1.64 -5.46 16.03
CA ASN A 118 -1.01 -4.25 16.56
C ASN A 118 -1.00 -3.11 15.53
N LEU A 119 -0.69 -3.38 14.27
CA LEU A 119 -0.76 -2.39 13.18
C LEU A 119 -2.16 -1.78 13.08
N PHE A 120 -3.20 -2.62 12.93
CA PHE A 120 -4.58 -2.13 12.79
C PHE A 120 -5.03 -1.38 14.05
N ALA A 121 -4.78 -1.93 15.23
CA ALA A 121 -5.22 -1.36 16.50
C ALA A 121 -4.54 -0.01 16.78
N PHE A 122 -3.22 0.08 16.59
CA PHE A 122 -2.47 1.31 16.82
C PHE A 122 -2.88 2.42 15.86
N GLN A 123 -2.95 2.13 14.57
CA GLN A 123 -3.29 3.14 13.54
C GLN A 123 -4.71 3.68 13.73
N ILE A 124 -5.68 2.80 14.04
CA ILE A 124 -7.06 3.23 14.31
C ILE A 124 -7.13 4.03 15.62
N ALA A 125 -6.43 3.61 16.68
CA ALA A 125 -6.36 4.37 17.93
C ALA A 125 -5.75 5.76 17.71
N PHE A 126 -4.70 5.88 16.89
CA PHE A 126 -4.08 7.15 16.56
C PHE A 126 -5.02 8.08 15.81
N ILE A 127 -5.76 7.56 14.82
CA ILE A 127 -6.79 8.34 14.13
C ILE A 127 -7.86 8.84 15.13
N MET A 128 -8.35 7.97 16.02
CA MET A 128 -9.40 8.33 16.98
C MET A 128 -8.92 9.34 18.03
N GLU A 129 -7.73 9.16 18.61
CA GLU A 129 -7.20 10.11 19.60
C GLU A 129 -6.81 11.44 18.96
N TYR A 130 -6.31 11.44 17.72
CA TYR A 130 -6.11 12.68 16.98
C TYR A 130 -7.44 13.42 16.76
N MET A 131 -8.53 12.71 16.42
CA MET A 131 -9.87 13.31 16.35
C MET A 131 -10.29 13.90 17.71
N THR A 132 -10.12 13.17 18.80
CA THR A 132 -10.46 13.62 20.16
C THR A 132 -9.66 14.87 20.56
N TYR A 133 -8.34 14.89 20.31
CA TYR A 133 -7.46 16.02 20.60
C TYR A 133 -7.92 17.32 19.92
N TYR A 134 -8.45 17.22 18.69
CA TYR A 134 -9.03 18.36 17.96
C TYR A 134 -10.53 18.58 18.24
N ASN A 135 -11.07 18.03 19.33
CA ASN A 135 -12.47 18.15 19.75
C ASN A 135 -13.49 17.68 18.68
N LEU A 136 -13.11 16.67 17.90
CA LEU A 136 -14.00 16.03 16.94
C LEU A 136 -14.69 14.83 17.61
N PRO A 137 -16.01 14.65 17.40
CA PRO A 137 -16.78 13.64 18.12
C PRO A 137 -16.39 12.23 17.69
N THR A 138 -16.02 11.37 18.64
CA THR A 138 -15.68 9.94 18.41
C THR A 138 -16.58 8.96 19.16
N ALA A 139 -17.51 9.46 19.98
CA ALA A 139 -18.41 8.62 20.80
C ALA A 139 -19.20 7.59 19.96
N HIS A 140 -19.74 8.01 18.81
CA HIS A 140 -20.53 7.14 17.95
C HIS A 140 -19.72 6.01 17.31
N PHE A 141 -18.43 6.23 17.06
CA PHE A 141 -17.53 5.17 16.63
C PHE A 141 -17.40 4.09 17.70
N ASN A 142 -17.17 4.49 18.96
CA ASN A 142 -17.04 3.55 20.08
C ASN A 142 -18.32 2.75 20.28
N THR A 143 -19.50 3.41 20.27
CA THR A 143 -20.80 2.72 20.38
C THR A 143 -21.00 1.72 19.25
N ALA A 144 -20.74 2.09 17.99
CA ALA A 144 -20.90 1.19 16.86
C ALA A 144 -19.93 -0.01 16.90
N LEU A 145 -18.72 0.19 17.44
CA LEU A 145 -17.75 -0.88 17.66
C LEU A 145 -18.20 -1.85 18.74
N GLU A 146 -18.70 -1.34 19.87
CA GLU A 146 -19.22 -2.12 21.00
C GLU A 146 -20.46 -2.92 20.62
N GLU A 147 -21.45 -2.25 20.03
CA GLU A 147 -22.70 -2.86 19.57
C GLU A 147 -22.51 -3.76 18.34
N LYS A 148 -21.32 -3.71 17.72
CA LYS A 148 -20.99 -4.44 16.49
C LYS A 148 -22.01 -4.14 15.38
N ASN A 149 -22.47 -2.89 15.29
CA ASN A 149 -23.54 -2.47 14.38
C ASN A 149 -23.31 -1.05 13.87
N ILE A 150 -23.42 -0.85 12.56
CA ILE A 150 -23.29 0.47 11.92
C ILE A 150 -24.46 1.41 12.22
N TRP A 151 -25.59 0.86 12.66
CA TRP A 151 -26.84 1.61 12.83
C TRP A 151 -26.75 2.73 13.87
N SER A 152 -26.02 2.52 14.96
CA SER A 152 -25.81 3.50 16.03
C SER A 152 -25.12 4.76 15.50
N PHE A 153 -24.28 4.60 14.47
CA PHE A 153 -23.71 5.71 13.74
C PHE A 153 -24.78 6.44 12.91
N ILE A 154 -25.61 5.70 12.15
CA ILE A 154 -26.67 6.23 11.28
C ILE A 154 -27.75 7.02 12.06
N GLN A 155 -28.08 6.61 13.28
CA GLN A 155 -29.12 7.23 14.11
C GLN A 155 -28.85 8.68 14.49
N LEU A 156 -27.63 9.18 14.34
CA LEU A 156 -27.29 10.59 14.45
C LEU A 156 -28.18 11.52 13.59
N LEU A 157 -28.79 11.02 12.50
CA LEU A 157 -29.68 11.79 11.63
C LEU A 157 -31.13 11.90 12.16
N GLY A 158 -31.45 11.17 13.23
CA GLY A 158 -32.75 11.14 13.90
C GLY A 158 -33.26 9.73 14.18
N ASP A 159 -34.25 9.62 15.05
CA ASP A 159 -34.79 8.32 15.51
C ASP A 159 -35.72 7.64 14.49
N LYS A 160 -36.29 8.42 13.57
CA LYS A 160 -37.27 7.94 12.57
C LYS A 160 -36.59 7.63 11.25
N THR A 161 -36.52 6.34 10.90
CA THR A 161 -35.95 5.85 9.63
C THR A 161 -36.53 6.54 8.39
N LYS A 162 -37.82 6.90 8.38
CA LYS A 162 -38.45 7.60 7.25
C LYS A 162 -37.82 8.98 6.99
N ASP A 163 -37.53 9.72 8.05
CA ASP A 163 -36.98 11.08 7.96
C ASP A 163 -35.54 11.01 7.48
N ILE A 164 -34.76 10.04 7.98
CA ILE A 164 -33.39 9.82 7.52
C ILE A 164 -33.34 9.50 6.02
N ILE A 165 -34.25 8.64 5.55
CA ILE A 165 -34.32 8.27 4.13
C ILE A 165 -34.62 9.49 3.27
N ALA A 166 -35.64 10.27 3.61
CA ALA A 166 -36.01 11.47 2.84
C ALA A 166 -34.83 12.45 2.73
N LYS A 167 -34.15 12.73 3.85
CA LYS A 167 -32.95 13.58 3.90
C LYS A 167 -31.81 13.02 3.06
N THR A 168 -31.56 11.72 3.17
CA THR A 168 -30.50 11.03 2.41
C THR A 168 -30.78 11.09 0.91
N THR A 169 -32.00 10.78 0.47
CA THR A 169 -32.44 10.86 -0.94
C THR A 169 -32.24 12.27 -1.50
N GLN A 170 -32.65 13.31 -0.76
CA GLN A 170 -32.47 14.70 -1.18
C GLN A 170 -30.99 15.05 -1.39
N ASN A 171 -30.13 14.67 -0.44
CA ASN A 171 -28.70 14.99 -0.47
C ASN A 171 -27.91 14.16 -1.49
N TYR A 172 -28.43 12.99 -1.86
CA TYR A 172 -27.91 12.19 -2.96
C TYR A 172 -27.92 12.92 -4.29
N ASN A 173 -28.99 13.65 -4.60
CA ASN A 173 -29.08 14.46 -5.82
C ASN A 173 -28.05 15.59 -5.82
N GLU A 174 -27.76 16.17 -4.67
CA GLU A 174 -26.72 17.18 -4.57
C GLU A 174 -25.32 16.60 -4.65
N MET A 175 -25.09 15.41 -4.09
CA MET A 175 -23.85 14.67 -4.28
C MET A 175 -23.62 14.38 -5.77
N PHE A 176 -24.67 13.96 -6.49
CA PHE A 176 -24.64 13.78 -7.94
C PHE A 176 -24.24 15.06 -8.68
N ASN A 177 -24.70 16.22 -8.23
CA ASN A 177 -24.33 17.49 -8.85
C ASN A 177 -22.90 17.94 -8.49
N ARG A 178 -22.40 17.55 -7.32
CA ARG A 178 -21.05 17.90 -6.86
C ARG A 178 -19.98 17.05 -7.51
N ILE A 179 -20.24 15.76 -7.60
CA ILE A 179 -19.31 14.78 -8.14
C ILE A 179 -19.67 14.64 -9.62
N HIS A 180 -18.77 14.99 -10.53
CA HIS A 180 -19.03 15.02 -11.99
C HIS A 180 -19.27 13.63 -12.64
N TYR A 181 -19.76 12.65 -11.87
CA TYR A 181 -20.01 11.27 -12.28
C TYR A 181 -21.49 10.91 -12.13
N LYS A 182 -22.00 10.14 -13.10
CA LYS A 182 -23.37 9.62 -13.04
C LYS A 182 -23.48 8.51 -12.00
N ILE A 183 -24.25 8.74 -10.95
CA ILE A 183 -24.67 7.71 -10.00
C ILE A 183 -25.88 6.97 -10.58
N ASP A 184 -25.92 5.65 -10.39
CA ASP A 184 -27.10 4.86 -10.74
C ASP A 184 -28.31 5.26 -9.87
N GLU A 185 -29.41 5.64 -10.51
CA GLU A 185 -30.66 6.04 -9.86
C GLU A 185 -31.21 4.95 -8.93
N GLU A 186 -30.89 3.68 -9.15
CA GLU A 186 -31.28 2.59 -8.25
C GLU A 186 -30.77 2.79 -6.82
N TYR A 187 -29.60 3.44 -6.64
CA TYR A 187 -29.04 3.73 -5.33
C TYR A 187 -29.86 4.72 -4.51
N ILE A 188 -30.63 5.59 -5.19
CA ILE A 188 -31.34 6.72 -4.56
C ILE A 188 -32.85 6.49 -4.48
N LYS A 189 -33.35 5.37 -5.03
CA LYS A 189 -34.77 5.01 -4.91
C LYS A 189 -35.13 4.78 -3.45
N ASP A 190 -36.19 5.44 -3.00
CA ASP A 190 -36.73 5.29 -1.64
C ASP A 190 -36.97 3.84 -1.24
N THR A 191 -37.44 2.99 -2.16
CA THR A 191 -37.66 1.57 -1.90
C THR A 191 -36.36 0.82 -1.65
N THR A 192 -35.31 1.13 -2.40
CA THR A 192 -33.96 0.60 -2.21
C THR A 192 -33.40 1.06 -0.86
N LEU A 193 -33.44 2.37 -0.57
CA LEU A 193 -32.95 2.92 0.69
C LEU A 193 -33.72 2.37 1.89
N LYS A 194 -35.05 2.26 1.83
CA LYS A 194 -35.85 1.60 2.89
C LYS A 194 -35.36 0.19 3.20
N LYS A 195 -35.10 -0.60 2.15
CA LYS A 195 -34.58 -1.96 2.30
C LYS A 195 -33.17 -1.95 2.89
N ASP A 196 -32.30 -1.06 2.41
CA ASP A 196 -30.92 -0.95 2.88
C ASP A 196 -30.84 -0.56 4.36
N PHE A 197 -31.54 0.50 4.77
CA PHE A 197 -31.58 0.94 6.16
C PHE A 197 -32.13 -0.16 7.08
N SER A 198 -33.15 -0.90 6.64
CA SER A 198 -33.65 -2.07 7.38
C SER A 198 -32.59 -3.17 7.50
N ASN A 199 -31.84 -3.45 6.44
CA ASN A 199 -30.78 -4.45 6.47
C ASN A 199 -29.62 -4.01 7.38
N TRP A 200 -29.22 -2.75 7.34
CA TRP A 200 -28.15 -2.21 8.19
C TRP A 200 -28.54 -2.24 9.66
N LYS A 201 -29.76 -1.81 9.99
CA LYS A 201 -30.31 -1.87 11.35
C LYS A 201 -30.24 -3.28 11.93
N ASN A 202 -30.55 -4.29 11.11
CA ASN A 202 -30.57 -5.69 11.51
C ASN A 202 -29.22 -6.42 11.30
N GLY A 203 -28.13 -5.70 10.98
CA GLY A 203 -26.81 -6.30 10.76
C GLY A 203 -26.73 -7.26 9.55
N LYS A 204 -27.69 -7.22 8.63
CA LYS A 204 -27.75 -8.13 7.45
C LYS A 204 -26.82 -7.71 6.33
N SER A 205 -26.47 -6.43 6.26
CA SER A 205 -25.51 -5.89 5.29
C SER A 205 -24.84 -4.64 5.84
N LEU A 206 -23.81 -4.19 5.15
CA LEU A 206 -23.12 -2.93 5.43
C LEU A 206 -23.34 -1.93 4.28
N PRO A 207 -23.31 -0.62 4.56
CA PRO A 207 -23.43 0.40 3.53
C PRO A 207 -22.28 0.35 2.54
N GLU A 208 -22.61 0.63 1.27
CA GLU A 208 -21.62 0.80 0.20
C GLU A 208 -20.99 2.20 0.28
N LEU A 209 -19.79 2.37 -0.30
CA LEU A 209 -19.04 3.63 -0.19
C LEU A 209 -19.85 4.85 -0.65
N VAL A 210 -20.57 4.72 -1.76
CA VAL A 210 -21.45 5.77 -2.29
C VAL A 210 -22.56 6.14 -1.29
N LYS A 211 -23.06 5.19 -0.51
CA LYS A 211 -24.06 5.42 0.56
C LYS A 211 -23.45 6.10 1.77
N ILE A 212 -22.22 5.74 2.12
CA ILE A 212 -21.45 6.42 3.17
C ILE A 212 -21.23 7.89 2.81
N MET A 213 -20.86 8.19 1.55
CA MET A 213 -20.66 9.56 1.08
C MET A 213 -21.96 10.39 1.18
N ALA A 214 -23.09 9.84 0.74
CA ALA A 214 -24.38 10.52 0.82
C ALA A 214 -24.84 10.75 2.28
N LEU A 215 -24.64 9.76 3.16
CA LEU A 215 -24.89 9.90 4.59
C LEU A 215 -24.00 10.98 5.22
N THR A 216 -22.73 11.05 4.82
CA THR A 216 -21.78 12.07 5.28
C THR A 216 -22.21 13.48 4.88
N ILE A 217 -22.64 13.67 3.63
CA ILE A 217 -23.21 14.95 3.17
C ILE A 217 -24.49 15.28 3.95
N THR A 218 -25.28 14.27 4.27
CA THR A 218 -26.49 14.43 5.09
C THR A 218 -26.14 14.87 6.51
N TYR A 219 -25.12 14.29 7.16
CA TYR A 219 -24.62 14.79 8.45
C TYR A 219 -24.18 16.24 8.39
N LYS A 220 -23.42 16.61 7.35
CA LYS A 220 -22.94 17.99 7.17
C LYS A 220 -24.08 19.00 7.27
N LYS A 221 -25.20 18.70 6.60
CA LYS A 221 -26.35 19.61 6.54
C LYS A 221 -27.23 19.56 7.77
N GLU A 222 -27.61 18.36 8.18
CA GLU A 222 -28.58 18.16 9.26
C GLU A 222 -28.00 18.58 10.61
N LEU A 223 -26.71 18.29 10.83
CA LEU A 223 -26.00 18.66 12.05
C LEU A 223 -25.30 20.02 11.94
N LYS A 224 -25.37 20.67 10.76
CA LYS A 224 -24.72 21.96 10.47
C LYS A 224 -23.24 21.99 10.86
N ILE A 225 -22.53 20.91 10.55
CA ILE A 225 -21.12 20.76 10.91
C ILE A 225 -20.19 21.27 9.79
N ASP A 226 -19.00 21.70 10.16
CA ASP A 226 -17.96 22.14 9.23
C ASP A 226 -17.36 20.96 8.42
N SER A 227 -16.48 21.28 7.47
CA SER A 227 -15.80 20.29 6.62
C SER A 227 -14.91 19.33 7.41
N ASN A 228 -14.34 19.76 8.54
CA ASN A 228 -13.44 18.94 9.36
C ASN A 228 -14.19 17.87 10.14
N LYS A 229 -15.31 18.25 10.76
CA LYS A 229 -16.24 17.30 11.37
C LYS A 229 -16.85 16.37 10.32
N MET A 230 -17.16 16.88 9.13
CA MET A 230 -17.63 16.05 8.02
C MET A 230 -16.59 14.98 7.62
N ALA A 231 -15.31 15.37 7.50
CA ALA A 231 -14.22 14.44 7.22
C ALA A 231 -14.07 13.41 8.35
N ALA A 232 -14.10 13.84 9.62
CA ALA A 232 -14.03 12.93 10.75
C ALA A 232 -15.15 11.89 10.73
N TYR A 233 -16.41 12.30 10.48
CA TYR A 233 -17.52 11.37 10.33
C TYR A 233 -17.31 10.39 9.17
N PHE A 234 -16.84 10.87 8.01
CA PHE A 234 -16.57 10.01 6.85
C PHE A 234 -15.53 8.93 7.16
N PHE A 235 -14.38 9.32 7.72
CA PHE A 235 -13.31 8.38 8.07
C PHE A 235 -13.73 7.41 9.16
N GLN A 236 -14.43 7.88 10.21
CA GLN A 236 -15.01 6.99 11.21
C GLN A 236 -15.94 5.97 10.56
N PHE A 237 -16.83 6.39 9.65
CA PHE A 237 -17.79 5.53 8.95
C PHE A 237 -17.07 4.45 8.12
N MET A 238 -16.02 4.82 7.40
CA MET A 238 -15.23 3.87 6.62
C MET A 238 -14.50 2.86 7.52
N ILE A 239 -13.88 3.32 8.60
CA ILE A 239 -13.14 2.45 9.53
C ILE A 239 -14.10 1.45 10.18
N ILE A 240 -15.22 1.91 10.75
CA ILE A 240 -16.15 0.99 11.41
C ILE A 240 -16.77 0.01 10.40
N ARG A 241 -17.06 0.46 9.17
CA ARG A 241 -17.54 -0.41 8.10
C ARG A 241 -16.51 -1.49 7.77
N ALA A 242 -15.23 -1.12 7.65
CA ALA A 242 -14.15 -2.06 7.38
C ALA A 242 -14.03 -3.10 8.52
N LEU A 243 -14.03 -2.67 9.78
CA LEU A 243 -13.96 -3.55 10.95
C LEU A 243 -15.14 -4.54 10.99
N LEU A 244 -16.36 -4.08 10.68
CA LEU A 244 -17.55 -4.94 10.62
C LEU A 244 -17.53 -5.91 9.43
N GLU A 245 -16.94 -5.51 8.28
CA GLU A 245 -16.77 -6.40 7.13
C GLU A 245 -15.82 -7.55 7.47
N PHE A 246 -14.68 -7.26 8.11
CA PHE A 246 -13.72 -8.29 8.52
C PHE A 246 -14.32 -9.32 9.46
N LYS A 247 -15.16 -8.90 10.40
CA LYS A 247 -15.87 -9.82 11.30
C LYS A 247 -16.77 -10.81 10.55
N ASN A 248 -17.36 -10.39 9.43
CA ASN A 248 -18.21 -11.24 8.60
C ASN A 248 -17.39 -12.23 7.74
N GLU A 249 -16.09 -11.99 7.52
CA GLU A 249 -15.19 -12.87 6.75
C GLU A 249 -14.58 -14.04 7.58
N HIS A 250 -15.22 -14.44 8.69
CA HIS A 250 -14.82 -15.56 9.55
C HIS A 250 -13.52 -15.36 10.36
N VAL A 251 -13.24 -14.14 10.82
CA VAL A 251 -12.20 -13.90 11.83
C VAL A 251 -12.58 -14.61 13.15
N SER A 252 -11.63 -15.28 13.80
CA SER A 252 -11.90 -15.96 15.07
C SER A 252 -12.29 -14.97 16.16
N VAL A 253 -13.15 -15.40 17.08
CA VAL A 253 -13.58 -14.57 18.23
C VAL A 253 -12.35 -14.10 19.02
N GLU A 254 -11.36 -14.97 19.20
CA GLU A 254 -10.09 -14.68 19.87
C GLU A 254 -9.33 -13.52 19.21
N VAL A 255 -9.16 -13.52 17.89
CA VAL A 255 -8.49 -12.41 17.18
C VAL A 255 -9.25 -11.10 17.33
N SER A 256 -10.59 -11.16 17.29
CA SER A 256 -11.45 -9.98 17.51
C SER A 256 -11.29 -9.41 18.93
N ASP A 257 -11.22 -10.27 19.94
CA ASP A 257 -11.09 -9.83 21.33
C ASP A 257 -9.70 -9.26 21.61
N ILE A 258 -8.64 -9.89 21.09
CA ILE A 258 -7.27 -9.36 21.17
C ILE A 258 -7.19 -7.99 20.49
N PHE A 259 -7.82 -7.82 19.31
CA PHE A 259 -7.87 -6.52 18.64
C PHE A 259 -8.50 -5.43 19.51
N VAL A 260 -9.66 -5.71 20.12
CA VAL A 260 -10.33 -4.72 20.98
C VAL A 260 -9.45 -4.37 22.20
N GLN A 261 -8.82 -5.35 22.83
CA GLN A 261 -7.90 -5.11 23.95
C GLN A 261 -6.71 -4.26 23.54
N ARG A 262 -6.07 -4.57 22.40
CA ARG A 262 -4.95 -3.79 21.86
C ARG A 262 -5.37 -2.37 21.49
N TYR A 263 -6.54 -2.20 20.88
CA TYR A 263 -7.07 -0.89 20.52
C TYR A 263 -7.28 -0.02 21.76
N GLN A 264 -7.88 -0.54 22.84
CA GLN A 264 -8.08 0.22 24.07
C GLN A 264 -6.75 0.58 24.75
N LEU A 265 -5.82 -0.38 24.81
CA LEU A 265 -4.47 -0.14 25.34
C LEU A 265 -3.77 1.02 24.61
N PHE A 266 -3.76 0.98 23.27
CA PHE A 266 -3.14 2.05 22.48
C PHE A 266 -3.89 3.36 22.63
N LYS A 267 -5.23 3.33 22.72
CA LYS A 267 -6.02 4.54 22.95
C LYS A 267 -5.64 5.24 24.24
N GLU A 268 -5.51 4.49 25.35
CA GLU A 268 -5.07 5.03 26.64
C GLU A 268 -3.64 5.59 26.60
N GLN A 269 -2.73 4.85 25.93
CA GLN A 269 -1.34 5.28 25.77
C GLN A 269 -1.23 6.58 24.96
N LEU A 270 -1.93 6.65 23.82
CA LEU A 270 -1.92 7.82 22.95
C LEU A 270 -2.62 9.01 23.60
N HIS A 271 -3.72 8.76 24.31
CA HIS A 271 -4.41 9.79 25.10
C HIS A 271 -3.46 10.44 26.12
N SER A 272 -2.69 9.63 26.83
CA SER A 272 -1.70 10.12 27.80
C SER A 272 -0.63 10.98 27.13
N ILE A 273 -0.13 10.57 25.96
CA ILE A 273 0.85 11.35 25.19
C ILE A 273 0.26 12.71 24.78
N PHE A 274 -0.97 12.73 24.25
CA PHE A 274 -1.66 13.98 23.87
C PHE A 274 -1.91 14.95 25.04
N GLN A 275 -1.96 14.46 26.28
CA GLN A 275 -2.18 15.27 27.49
C GLN A 275 -0.89 15.76 28.13
N LEU A 276 0.21 15.00 28.03
CA LEU A 276 1.40 15.19 28.87
C LEU A 276 2.63 15.70 28.11
N GLU A 277 2.68 15.53 26.78
CA GLU A 277 3.85 15.88 25.98
C GLU A 277 3.68 17.23 25.30
N ASP A 278 4.74 18.05 25.27
CA ASP A 278 4.75 19.36 24.61
C ASP A 278 4.63 19.25 23.08
N ASN A 279 5.12 18.15 22.50
CA ASN A 279 4.99 17.82 21.09
C ASN A 279 4.47 16.38 20.91
N PRO A 280 3.15 16.19 21.09
CA PRO A 280 2.56 14.87 21.14
C PRO A 280 2.64 14.14 19.80
N ILE A 281 2.59 14.86 18.67
CA ILE A 281 2.62 14.23 17.34
C ILE A 281 3.97 13.57 17.07
N ASP A 282 5.08 14.25 17.33
CA ASP A 282 6.41 13.67 17.11
C ASP A 282 6.65 12.48 18.05
N LYS A 283 6.18 12.56 19.30
CA LYS A 283 6.28 11.44 20.25
C LYS A 283 5.47 10.22 19.79
N ILE A 284 4.28 10.44 19.23
CA ILE A 284 3.48 9.35 18.68
C ILE A 284 4.15 8.76 17.43
N LYS A 285 4.78 9.58 16.58
CA LYS A 285 5.55 9.09 15.42
C LYS A 285 6.73 8.21 15.84
N GLU A 286 7.47 8.57 16.89
CA GLU A 286 8.51 7.70 17.46
C GLU A 286 7.93 6.35 17.91
N LEU A 287 6.77 6.37 18.56
CA LEU A 287 6.10 5.16 19.01
C LEU A 287 5.55 4.33 17.83
N GLN A 288 5.06 4.99 16.79
CA GLN A 288 4.48 4.38 15.59
C GLN A 288 5.47 3.44 14.90
N VAL A 289 6.76 3.77 14.88
CA VAL A 289 7.82 2.95 14.25
C VAL A 289 7.89 1.54 14.85
N ARG A 290 7.35 1.32 16.06
CA ARG A 290 7.25 -0.03 16.65
C ARG A 290 6.17 -0.88 16.00
N TYR A 291 5.17 -0.27 15.37
CA TYR A 291 3.96 -0.97 14.90
C TYR A 291 3.72 -0.81 13.40
N ALA A 292 4.26 0.22 12.77
CA ALA A 292 4.12 0.49 11.35
C ALA A 292 5.32 1.28 10.81
N MET A 293 5.71 1.02 9.57
CA MET A 293 6.52 1.95 8.77
C MET A 293 5.67 3.18 8.43
N ASP A 294 6.14 4.38 8.80
CA ASP A 294 5.45 5.62 8.45
C ASP A 294 5.82 6.05 7.02
N LEU A 295 4.85 5.91 6.12
CA LEU A 295 5.04 6.18 4.70
C LEU A 295 4.53 7.57 4.30
N GLU A 296 4.26 8.47 5.26
CA GLU A 296 3.86 9.86 4.99
C GLU A 296 4.77 10.56 3.95
N SER A 297 6.06 10.31 4.05
CA SER A 297 7.10 10.85 3.17
C SER A 297 7.01 10.34 1.72
N PHE A 298 6.48 9.14 1.48
CA PHE A 298 6.18 8.66 0.12
C PHE A 298 5.04 9.44 -0.54
N HIS A 299 4.10 9.92 0.27
CA HIS A 299 2.93 10.65 -0.22
C HIS A 299 3.23 12.14 -0.48
N THR A 300 4.31 12.66 0.11
CA THR A 300 4.70 14.08 0.03
C THR A 300 5.89 14.33 -0.90
N LEU A 301 6.83 13.39 -0.98
CA LEU A 301 7.97 13.52 -1.88
C LEU A 301 7.54 13.10 -3.30
N LYS A 302 7.71 14.00 -4.28
CA LYS A 302 7.62 13.68 -5.73
C LYS A 302 8.82 12.82 -6.16
N LEU A 303 9.11 11.75 -5.42
CA LEU A 303 10.21 10.86 -5.71
C LEU A 303 9.97 10.23 -7.07
N ASN A 304 11.06 10.02 -7.80
CA ASN A 304 11.01 9.02 -8.84
C ASN A 304 10.71 7.68 -8.14
N PRO A 305 9.56 7.04 -8.40
CA PRO A 305 9.13 5.86 -7.64
C PRO A 305 10.12 4.68 -7.77
N PHE A 306 11.00 4.72 -8.78
CA PHE A 306 11.92 3.65 -9.11
C PHE A 306 13.29 3.75 -8.44
N THR A 307 13.83 4.95 -8.22
CA THR A 307 15.18 5.13 -7.62
C THR A 307 15.09 5.58 -6.16
N ASP A 308 14.42 6.70 -5.91
CA ASP A 308 14.47 7.34 -4.59
C ASP A 308 13.46 6.71 -3.62
N GLY A 309 12.33 6.24 -4.15
CA GLY A 309 11.30 5.54 -3.38
C GLY A 309 11.82 4.25 -2.74
N PHE A 310 12.69 3.50 -3.40
CA PHE A 310 13.17 2.22 -2.85
C PHE A 310 14.23 2.41 -1.76
N SER A 311 15.19 3.32 -1.94
CA SER A 311 16.17 3.66 -0.90
C SER A 311 15.51 4.26 0.34
N HIS A 312 14.43 5.02 0.13
CA HIS A 312 13.63 5.55 1.24
C HIS A 312 12.86 4.44 1.99
N LEU A 313 12.26 3.50 1.25
CA LEU A 313 11.58 2.34 1.85
C LEU A 313 12.55 1.50 2.68
N ALA A 314 13.74 1.28 2.14
CA ALA A 314 14.81 0.55 2.82
C ALA A 314 15.13 1.17 4.19
N THR A 315 15.18 2.51 4.24
CA THR A 315 15.44 3.27 5.46
C THR A 315 14.32 3.12 6.47
N LEU A 316 13.07 3.28 6.05
CA LEU A 316 11.91 3.09 6.94
C LEU A 316 11.80 1.67 7.47
N LEU A 317 12.08 0.69 6.60
CA LEU A 317 12.11 -0.71 6.97
C LEU A 317 13.19 -0.92 8.04
N LYS A 318 14.42 -0.43 7.84
CA LYS A 318 15.51 -0.48 8.82
C LYS A 318 15.09 0.06 10.18
N LEU A 319 14.51 1.25 10.23
CA LEU A 319 14.04 1.87 11.48
C LEU A 319 12.97 1.02 12.19
N PHE A 320 12.03 0.48 11.43
CA PHE A 320 10.98 -0.39 11.95
C PHE A 320 11.57 -1.67 12.59
N ILE A 321 12.64 -2.22 12.00
CA ILE A 321 13.32 -3.43 12.50
C ILE A 321 14.15 -3.15 13.74
N GLU A 322 14.90 -2.06 13.75
CA GLU A 322 15.68 -1.63 14.92
C GLU A 322 14.76 -1.42 16.13
N SER A 323 13.52 -1.01 15.87
CA SER A 323 12.47 -0.88 16.88
C SER A 323 11.79 -2.20 17.27
N ASN A 324 12.07 -3.30 16.55
CA ASN A 324 11.50 -4.65 16.71
C ASN A 324 12.57 -5.75 16.52
N PRO A 325 13.48 -5.95 17.49
CA PRO A 325 14.71 -6.75 17.32
C PRO A 325 14.50 -8.29 17.31
N ASP A 326 13.39 -8.77 16.76
CA ASP A 326 13.18 -10.20 16.53
C ASP A 326 14.14 -10.71 15.45
N LYS A 327 15.02 -11.65 15.82
CA LYS A 327 16.03 -12.27 14.95
C LYS A 327 15.42 -12.96 13.72
N GLU A 328 14.16 -13.38 13.78
CA GLU A 328 13.50 -13.98 12.62
C GLU A 328 13.19 -12.93 11.54
N ASN A 329 12.94 -11.68 11.94
CA ASN A 329 12.71 -10.57 11.02
C ASN A 329 13.99 -10.26 10.24
N GLU A 330 15.15 -10.14 10.90
CA GLU A 330 16.47 -9.87 10.26
C GLU A 330 16.73 -10.76 9.03
N ASN A 331 16.54 -12.08 9.16
CA ASN A 331 16.74 -13.02 8.06
C ASN A 331 15.71 -12.89 6.93
N ARG A 332 14.46 -12.52 7.24
CA ARG A 332 13.40 -12.31 6.24
C ARG A 332 13.65 -11.05 5.42
N LEU A 333 14.31 -10.07 6.02
CA LEU A 333 14.65 -8.79 5.41
C LEU A 333 15.83 -8.90 4.46
N GLU A 334 16.87 -9.64 4.84
CA GLU A 334 17.98 -9.93 3.94
C GLU A 334 17.48 -10.58 2.65
N LYS A 335 16.49 -11.50 2.75
CA LYS A 335 15.81 -12.08 1.58
C LYS A 335 15.00 -11.06 0.78
N LEU A 336 14.27 -10.16 1.44
CA LEU A 336 13.47 -9.13 0.77
C LEU A 336 14.35 -8.13 0.02
N PHE A 337 15.39 -7.61 0.68
CA PHE A 337 16.40 -6.72 0.10
C PHE A 337 17.11 -7.36 -1.09
N THR A 338 17.54 -8.61 -0.95
CA THR A 338 18.13 -9.37 -2.05
C THR A 338 17.15 -9.52 -3.22
N SER A 339 15.87 -9.80 -2.95
CA SER A 339 14.84 -9.95 -3.99
C SER A 339 14.45 -8.65 -4.69
N LEU A 340 14.48 -7.53 -3.96
CA LEU A 340 14.16 -6.19 -4.46
C LEU A 340 15.25 -5.68 -5.40
N ASN A 341 16.51 -5.78 -4.96
CA ASN A 341 17.65 -5.37 -5.76
C ASN A 341 17.77 -6.23 -7.01
N VAL A 342 17.69 -7.56 -6.89
CA VAL A 342 17.77 -8.46 -8.05
C VAL A 342 16.73 -8.10 -9.11
N LYS A 343 15.51 -7.70 -8.73
CA LYS A 343 14.44 -7.40 -9.70
C LYS A 343 14.61 -6.06 -10.43
N GLN A 344 15.07 -5.02 -9.74
CA GLN A 344 15.38 -3.72 -10.37
C GLN A 344 16.50 -3.82 -11.41
N PHE A 345 17.45 -4.74 -11.20
CA PHE A 345 18.48 -5.01 -12.20
C PHE A 345 18.01 -5.95 -13.33
N VAL A 346 16.90 -6.68 -13.16
CA VAL A 346 16.55 -7.82 -14.03
C VAL A 346 15.69 -7.44 -15.24
N ASP A 347 15.00 -6.29 -15.24
CA ASP A 347 14.13 -5.89 -16.35
C ASP A 347 14.74 -4.79 -17.23
N PHE A 348 15.04 -5.18 -18.48
CA PHE A 348 15.45 -4.44 -19.69
C PHE A 348 16.42 -3.26 -19.55
N PHE A 349 17.68 -3.50 -19.92
CA PHE A 349 18.69 -2.49 -20.22
C PHE A 349 19.11 -2.61 -21.70
N ASP A 350 18.97 -1.53 -22.47
CA ASP A 350 19.76 -1.31 -23.68
C ASP A 350 21.16 -0.73 -23.34
N ASN A 351 22.03 -0.57 -24.33
CA ASN A 351 23.43 -0.15 -24.11
C ASN A 351 23.56 1.23 -23.46
N GLU A 352 22.61 2.13 -23.66
CA GLU A 352 22.61 3.48 -23.09
C GLU A 352 22.23 3.42 -21.61
N GLN A 353 21.23 2.60 -21.27
CA GLN A 353 20.80 2.36 -19.90
C GLN A 353 21.84 1.61 -19.05
N TYR A 354 22.70 0.78 -19.66
CA TYR A 354 23.84 0.17 -18.95
C TYR A 354 24.88 1.21 -18.51
N SER A 355 25.07 2.30 -19.27
CA SER A 355 26.00 3.38 -18.91
C SER A 355 25.44 4.20 -17.74
N ASP A 356 24.16 4.57 -17.80
CA ASP A 356 23.47 5.28 -16.70
C ASP A 356 23.49 4.46 -15.39
N LEU A 357 23.33 3.14 -15.49
CA LEU A 357 23.42 2.24 -14.35
C LEU A 357 24.80 2.29 -13.67
N LEU A 358 25.87 2.40 -14.47
CA LEU A 358 27.24 2.48 -13.97
C LEU A 358 27.55 3.78 -13.25
N ASP A 359 27.01 4.89 -13.75
CA ASP A 359 27.19 6.19 -13.12
C ASP A 359 26.48 6.23 -11.75
N ASN A 360 25.27 5.66 -11.66
CA ASN A 360 24.55 5.52 -10.39
C ASN A 360 25.26 4.57 -9.40
N LEU A 361 25.89 3.50 -9.89
CA LEU A 361 26.62 2.54 -9.04
C LEU A 361 27.96 3.10 -8.51
N GLN A 362 28.56 4.07 -9.18
CA GLN A 362 29.80 4.73 -8.72
C GLN A 362 29.57 5.65 -7.51
N GLU A 363 28.35 6.20 -7.33
CA GLU A 363 28.01 7.00 -6.15
C GLU A 363 27.91 6.15 -4.86
N TYR A 364 27.58 4.86 -4.97
CA TYR A 364 27.47 3.94 -3.82
C TYR A 364 28.81 3.42 -3.29
N ASP A 365 29.90 3.49 -4.07
CA ASP A 365 31.25 3.04 -3.65
C ASP A 365 31.91 4.03 -2.66
N GLY A 366 31.26 5.17 -2.38
CA GLY A 366 31.78 6.25 -1.53
C GLY A 366 31.53 6.11 -0.01
N ASN A 367 30.59 5.27 0.43
CA ASN A 367 30.22 5.11 1.85
C ASN A 367 30.45 3.68 2.34
N ASN A 368 31.53 3.49 3.09
CA ASN A 368 32.15 2.21 3.48
C ASN A 368 31.35 1.26 4.41
N ASP A 369 30.05 1.46 4.66
CA ASP A 369 29.32 0.70 5.69
C ASP A 369 28.42 -0.43 5.16
N ILE A 370 28.48 -0.75 3.86
CA ILE A 370 27.61 -1.75 3.23
C ILE A 370 28.42 -2.98 2.76
N LEU A 371 29.03 -3.69 3.71
CA LEU A 371 29.85 -4.89 3.46
C LEU A 371 29.03 -6.12 3.00
N LEU A 372 27.72 -6.18 3.29
CA LEU A 372 26.85 -7.30 2.90
C LEU A 372 26.41 -7.28 1.41
N PHE A 373 26.61 -6.16 0.70
CA PHE A 373 26.19 -5.99 -0.71
C PHE A 373 27.35 -6.17 -1.71
N SER A 374 28.57 -6.30 -1.20
CA SER A 374 29.82 -6.28 -1.98
C SER A 374 29.89 -7.31 -3.12
N PRO A 375 29.50 -8.60 -2.93
CA PRO A 375 29.57 -9.58 -4.02
C PRO A 375 28.56 -9.33 -5.14
N PHE A 376 27.30 -9.04 -4.80
CA PHE A 376 26.23 -8.91 -5.79
C PHE A 376 26.36 -7.62 -6.63
N ILE A 377 26.70 -6.50 -5.99
CA ILE A 377 27.02 -5.25 -6.70
C ILE A 377 28.20 -5.46 -7.64
N SER A 378 29.23 -6.19 -7.19
CA SER A 378 30.38 -6.53 -8.03
C SER A 378 29.99 -7.40 -9.23
N ILE A 379 29.01 -8.32 -9.09
CA ILE A 379 28.48 -9.12 -10.23
C ILE A 379 27.82 -8.20 -11.26
N ILE A 380 26.96 -7.29 -10.79
CA ILE A 380 26.26 -6.34 -11.66
C ILE A 380 27.28 -5.49 -12.41
N GLN A 381 28.23 -4.88 -11.71
CA GLN A 381 29.27 -4.05 -12.32
C GLN A 381 30.08 -4.80 -13.40
N VAL A 382 30.40 -6.07 -13.15
CA VAL A 382 31.11 -6.92 -14.13
C VAL A 382 30.23 -7.22 -15.36
N ILE A 383 28.97 -7.60 -15.16
CA ILE A 383 28.03 -7.86 -16.27
C ILE A 383 27.86 -6.59 -17.11
N THR A 384 27.63 -5.45 -16.46
CA THR A 384 27.44 -4.15 -17.12
C THR A 384 28.69 -3.75 -17.91
N ALA A 385 29.89 -3.90 -17.33
CA ALA A 385 31.14 -3.60 -18.02
C ALA A 385 31.37 -4.50 -19.25
N TYR A 386 31.01 -5.79 -19.19
CA TYR A 386 31.06 -6.68 -20.35
C TYR A 386 30.06 -6.33 -21.44
N LYS A 387 28.87 -5.82 -21.07
CA LYS A 387 27.85 -5.37 -22.02
C LYS A 387 28.25 -4.08 -22.73
N ILE A 388 28.87 -3.14 -22.03
CA ILE A 388 29.42 -1.90 -22.60
C ILE A 388 30.67 -2.18 -23.46
N GLY A 389 31.44 -3.21 -23.10
CA GLY A 389 32.65 -3.59 -23.83
C GLY A 389 33.86 -2.70 -23.53
N GLU A 390 33.78 -1.84 -22.51
CA GLU A 390 34.88 -0.97 -22.11
C GLU A 390 35.94 -1.71 -21.28
N ARG A 391 37.09 -1.95 -21.91
CA ARG A 391 38.19 -2.74 -21.34
C ARG A 391 38.68 -2.20 -19.98
N ARG A 392 38.67 -0.88 -19.77
CA ARG A 392 39.13 -0.25 -18.53
C ARG A 392 38.18 -0.57 -17.37
N LEU A 393 36.88 -0.43 -17.58
CA LEU A 393 35.84 -0.75 -16.60
C LEU A 393 35.81 -2.25 -16.28
N ILE A 394 35.94 -3.09 -17.30
CA ILE A 394 36.03 -4.55 -17.13
C ILE A 394 37.17 -4.91 -16.16
N LEU A 395 38.37 -4.38 -16.38
CA LEU A 395 39.52 -4.68 -15.53
C LEU A 395 39.36 -4.16 -14.09
N GLN A 396 38.74 -2.98 -13.94
CA GLN A 396 38.45 -2.39 -12.63
C GLN A 396 37.46 -3.23 -11.84
N TYR A 397 36.33 -3.59 -12.43
CA TYR A 397 35.27 -4.31 -11.74
C TYR A 397 35.58 -5.80 -11.55
N GLU A 398 36.32 -6.44 -12.46
CA GLU A 398 36.87 -7.77 -12.20
C GLU A 398 37.81 -7.78 -10.99
N LYS A 399 38.62 -6.73 -10.82
CA LYS A 399 39.51 -6.59 -9.65
C LYS A 399 38.71 -6.37 -8.37
N SER A 400 37.68 -5.53 -8.43
CA SER A 400 36.77 -5.29 -7.29
C SER A 400 36.04 -6.58 -6.90
N PHE A 401 35.40 -7.26 -7.86
CA PHE A 401 34.74 -8.54 -7.67
C PHE A 401 35.68 -9.61 -7.09
N ASN A 402 36.93 -9.69 -7.57
CA ASN A 402 37.91 -10.61 -7.00
C ASN A 402 38.21 -10.33 -5.53
N LYS A 403 38.25 -9.07 -5.11
CA LYS A 403 38.42 -8.73 -3.68
C LYS A 403 37.19 -9.13 -2.87
N SER A 404 36.00 -8.80 -3.39
CA SER A 404 34.70 -9.08 -2.77
C SER A 404 34.40 -10.57 -2.62
N CYS A 405 34.87 -11.38 -3.58
CA CYS A 405 34.51 -12.79 -3.72
C CYS A 405 35.71 -13.74 -3.56
N GLY A 406 36.77 -13.31 -2.86
CA GLY A 406 37.88 -14.19 -2.47
C GLY A 406 38.74 -14.74 -3.62
N GLY A 407 38.85 -14.00 -4.73
CA GLY A 407 39.72 -14.35 -5.86
C GLY A 407 39.10 -15.35 -6.84
N LEU A 408 37.77 -15.39 -6.97
CA LEU A 408 37.06 -16.31 -7.85
C LEU A 408 37.49 -16.27 -9.34
N PHE A 409 37.92 -15.12 -9.89
CA PHE A 409 38.58 -15.08 -11.21
C PHE A 409 40.11 -15.29 -11.13
N PHE A 410 40.73 -15.11 -9.95
CA PHE A 410 42.17 -15.29 -9.74
C PHE A 410 42.59 -16.77 -9.66
N PHE A 411 41.70 -17.67 -9.23
CA PHE A 411 41.94 -19.14 -9.30
C PHE A 411 42.14 -19.66 -10.73
N TYR A 412 41.89 -18.82 -11.75
CA TYR A 412 42.17 -19.10 -13.14
C TYR A 412 43.53 -18.53 -13.59
N LYS A 413 44.62 -19.16 -13.16
CA LYS A 413 45.92 -19.00 -13.82
C LYS A 413 46.00 -19.95 -15.02
N GLU A 414 45.85 -19.37 -16.20
CA GLU A 414 46.16 -19.89 -17.55
C GLU A 414 45.29 -21.02 -18.16
N SER A 415 44.77 -21.99 -17.41
CA SER A 415 44.09 -23.16 -18.03
C SER A 415 42.66 -22.94 -18.55
N HIS A 416 42.05 -21.76 -18.33
CA HIS A 416 40.63 -21.51 -18.64
C HIS A 416 40.36 -20.16 -19.31
N LEU A 417 41.35 -19.60 -20.00
CA LEU A 417 41.20 -18.39 -20.83
C LEU A 417 40.05 -18.50 -21.85
N ASN A 418 39.80 -19.71 -22.35
CA ASN A 418 38.69 -19.98 -23.27
C ASN A 418 37.33 -19.88 -22.56
N LEU A 419 37.19 -20.39 -21.34
CA LEU A 419 35.96 -20.26 -20.55
C LEU A 419 35.63 -18.81 -20.20
N LYS A 420 36.65 -17.99 -19.90
CA LYS A 420 36.45 -16.55 -19.71
C LYS A 420 35.98 -15.86 -20.99
N LYS A 421 36.58 -16.20 -22.14
CA LYS A 421 36.13 -15.67 -23.45
C LYS A 421 34.70 -16.12 -23.78
N ASP A 422 34.37 -17.38 -23.50
CA ASP A 422 33.04 -17.94 -23.71
C ASP A 422 31.99 -17.25 -22.83
N LEU A 423 32.32 -16.98 -21.55
CA LEU A 423 31.45 -16.21 -20.65
C LEU A 423 31.16 -14.82 -21.21
N ILE A 424 32.19 -14.10 -21.64
CA ILE A 424 32.07 -12.75 -22.19
C ILE A 424 31.21 -12.76 -23.46
N GLN A 425 31.47 -13.69 -24.37
CA GLN A 425 30.72 -13.83 -25.61
C GLN A 425 29.25 -14.16 -25.32
N GLN A 426 28.98 -15.08 -24.39
CA GLN A 426 27.62 -15.45 -24.01
C GLN A 426 26.86 -14.28 -23.38
N ILE A 427 27.48 -13.50 -22.50
CA ILE A 427 26.88 -12.29 -21.90
C ILE A 427 26.59 -11.23 -22.97
N GLN A 428 27.52 -10.99 -23.90
CA GLN A 428 27.34 -9.99 -24.96
C GLN A 428 26.16 -10.32 -25.88
N LEU A 429 25.94 -11.61 -26.16
CA LEU A 429 24.87 -12.10 -27.03
C LEU A 429 23.46 -12.02 -26.43
N GLN A 430 23.32 -11.81 -25.11
CA GLN A 430 21.99 -11.74 -24.50
C GLN A 430 21.42 -10.33 -24.50
N ASN A 431 20.10 -10.23 -24.65
CA ASN A 431 19.41 -8.94 -24.72
C ASN A 431 18.88 -8.46 -23.37
N THR A 432 18.92 -9.30 -22.33
CA THR A 432 18.40 -8.94 -21.01
C THR A 432 19.43 -9.22 -19.92
N PHE A 433 19.48 -8.35 -18.91
CA PHE A 433 20.35 -8.54 -17.76
C PHE A 433 20.06 -9.86 -17.02
N SER A 434 18.80 -10.27 -16.94
CA SER A 434 18.39 -11.57 -16.38
C SER A 434 19.09 -12.75 -17.06
N GLN A 435 19.18 -12.74 -18.39
CA GLN A 435 19.88 -13.78 -19.13
C GLN A 435 21.39 -13.72 -18.90
N CYS A 436 21.98 -12.52 -18.89
CA CYS A 436 23.39 -12.32 -18.55
C CYS A 436 23.73 -12.82 -17.13
N LEU A 437 22.89 -12.50 -16.15
CA LEU A 437 23.03 -12.92 -14.75
C LEU A 437 22.90 -14.43 -14.62
N ASN A 438 21.95 -15.05 -15.32
CA ASN A 438 21.82 -16.51 -15.31
C ASN A 438 23.03 -17.20 -15.94
N ILE A 439 23.58 -16.66 -17.04
CA ILE A 439 24.82 -17.16 -17.65
C ILE A 439 25.99 -17.01 -16.68
N PHE A 440 26.11 -15.84 -16.04
CA PHE A 440 27.14 -15.57 -15.04
C PHE A 440 27.03 -16.57 -13.87
N LEU A 441 25.85 -16.72 -13.26
CA LEU A 441 25.61 -17.64 -12.15
C LEU A 441 25.81 -19.12 -12.54
N MET A 442 25.37 -19.54 -13.73
CA MET A 442 25.60 -20.88 -14.27
C MET A 442 27.10 -21.13 -14.43
N HIS A 443 27.82 -20.15 -14.96
CA HIS A 443 29.27 -20.20 -15.10
C HIS A 443 29.91 -20.43 -13.72
N PHE A 444 29.58 -19.63 -12.70
CA PHE A 444 30.12 -19.82 -11.35
C PHE A 444 29.70 -21.13 -10.66
N LYS A 445 28.48 -21.61 -10.87
CA LYS A 445 28.06 -22.93 -10.36
C LYS A 445 28.89 -24.07 -10.94
N ASN A 446 29.31 -23.95 -12.20
CA ASN A 446 30.19 -24.93 -12.83
C ASN A 446 31.64 -24.84 -12.34
N ILE A 447 32.02 -23.72 -11.70
CA ILE A 447 33.37 -23.49 -11.15
C ILE A 447 33.48 -24.02 -9.72
N GLN A 448 32.37 -24.05 -8.97
CA GLN A 448 32.32 -24.56 -7.60
C GLN A 448 32.18 -26.09 -7.50
N ARG A 449 31.98 -26.77 -8.63
CA ARG A 449 32.02 -28.24 -8.75
C ARG A 449 33.40 -28.67 -9.21
#